data_AF-A0A1M4X935-F1
#
_entry.id   AF-A0A1M4X935-F1
#
_cell.length_a   1.000
_cell.length_b   1.000
_cell.length_c   1.000
_cell.angle_alpha   90.00
_cell.angle_beta   90.00
_cell.angle_gamma   90.00
#
_symmetry.space_group_name_H-M   'P 1'
#
loop_
_entity.id
_entity.type
_entity.pdbx_description
1 polymer ?
#
loop_
_entity_poly.entity_id
_entity_poly.type
_entity_poly.pdbx_seq_one_letter_code
_entity_poly.pdbx_strand_id
1 'polypeptide(L)'
;MASKVDFKTLMLVILVITSIILSYKIWFEGSYTVENASNVSINFKDIETVIRPEKIYANYGGPFHSLMVGDIYDKAWMEFINIIKEYGTLKNKNPVKIVNNITWDNIIRRRSIRYVFASDIEYDLFSKLFDFKLDTPPKYIGDIVIISGENPIMYIKDITSSAYYQIDLGYIPNNINTLIAAAEKVNSINYSTSYELGFNDKIRSDVYIPVDTTGFKYDLVRFYGRTERDIQKRFFLDFSIVREIEQEDGTIIYTDGKKGLRIYPYNKLEFNDSSFGYRNVDIVTAVKMAIQFIKDHGGIDEGIYFKSIKTLKKDQKIEYNIAFGYEIEGIPVYMSNGNYIDIKISYDNIQEYNRWLKSVEVIKQKVAVVNGIKAIDTVYQHVHTADFISNLDLVYYLNPETNKCNLVWKIDSGGKTYLVDATDARWMGE
;
A
#
# COMPACT_ATOMS: atom_id res chain seq x y z
N MET A 1 -37.30 -22.69 -59.26
CA MET A 1 -37.32 -23.64 -58.13
C MET A 1 -37.20 -22.79 -56.86
N ALA A 2 -38.32 -22.34 -56.31
CA ALA A 2 -38.36 -21.42 -55.17
C ALA A 2 -38.98 -22.15 -53.99
N SER A 3 -38.19 -22.45 -52.96
CA SER A 3 -38.70 -23.02 -51.73
C SER A 3 -39.60 -21.99 -51.04
N LYS A 4 -40.89 -22.31 -50.91
CA LYS A 4 -41.77 -21.65 -49.94
C LYS A 4 -41.15 -21.87 -48.57
N VAL A 5 -40.41 -20.87 -48.08
CA VAL A 5 -40.00 -20.85 -46.68
C VAL A 5 -41.28 -20.74 -45.87
N ASP A 6 -41.60 -21.80 -45.14
CA ASP A 6 -42.78 -21.86 -44.28
C ASP A 6 -42.66 -20.74 -43.24
N PHE A 7 -43.70 -19.92 -43.10
CA PHE A 7 -43.69 -18.74 -42.22
C PHE A 7 -43.31 -19.10 -40.78
N LYS A 8 -43.68 -20.32 -40.35
CA LYS A 8 -43.30 -20.91 -39.06
C LYS A 8 -41.79 -21.08 -38.92
N THR A 9 -41.11 -21.53 -39.98
CA THR A 9 -39.66 -21.73 -40.01
C THR A 9 -38.93 -20.39 -39.96
N LEU A 10 -39.40 -19.39 -40.70
CA LEU A 10 -38.84 -18.03 -40.66
C LEU A 10 -38.98 -17.44 -39.25
N MET A 11 -40.17 -17.57 -38.64
CA MET A 11 -40.42 -17.03 -37.30
C MET A 11 -39.57 -17.75 -36.25
N LEU A 12 -39.41 -19.07 -36.36
CA LEU A 12 -38.54 -19.85 -35.47
C LEU A 12 -37.08 -19.39 -35.58
N VAL A 13 -36.56 -19.19 -36.79
CA VAL A 13 -35.18 -18.71 -37.00
C VAL A 13 -34.98 -17.32 -36.40
N ILE A 14 -35.94 -16.41 -36.59
CA ILE A 14 -35.89 -15.08 -35.96
C ILE A 14 -35.87 -15.22 -34.44
N LEU A 15 -36.75 -16.04 -33.86
CA LEU A 15 -36.81 -16.26 -32.41
C LEU A 15 -35.51 -16.84 -31.86
N VAL A 16 -34.89 -17.79 -32.57
CA VAL A 16 -33.60 -18.37 -32.20
C VAL A 16 -32.48 -17.32 -32.28
N ILE A 17 -32.41 -16.53 -33.36
CA ILE A 17 -31.43 -15.46 -33.51
C ILE A 17 -31.63 -14.40 -32.42
N THR A 18 -32.87 -13.96 -32.16
CA THR A 18 -33.18 -13.01 -31.10
C THR A 18 -32.82 -13.58 -29.73
N SER A 19 -33.08 -14.86 -29.46
CA SER A 19 -32.69 -15.53 -28.22
C SER A 19 -31.17 -15.59 -28.05
N ILE A 20 -30.42 -15.87 -29.12
CA ILE A 20 -28.95 -15.83 -29.12
C ILE A 20 -28.47 -14.40 -28.87
N ILE A 21 -29.04 -13.39 -29.52
CA ILE A 21 -28.69 -11.98 -29.32
C ILE A 21 -29.04 -11.52 -27.90
N LEU A 22 -30.19 -11.92 -27.36
CA LEU A 22 -30.58 -11.58 -25.99
C LEU A 22 -29.67 -12.28 -24.97
N SER A 23 -29.35 -13.56 -25.19
CA SER A 23 -28.43 -14.31 -24.35
C SER A 23 -27.04 -13.68 -24.42
N TYR A 24 -26.58 -13.30 -25.61
CA TYR A 24 -25.35 -12.55 -25.78
C TYR A 24 -25.42 -11.23 -25.00
N LYS A 25 -26.45 -10.40 -25.19
CA LYS A 25 -26.63 -9.17 -24.40
C LYS A 25 -26.67 -9.42 -22.89
N ILE A 26 -27.37 -10.46 -22.42
CA ILE A 26 -27.42 -10.80 -21.00
C ILE A 26 -26.07 -11.27 -20.47
N TRP A 27 -25.22 -11.91 -21.26
CA TRP A 27 -23.87 -12.27 -20.80
C TRP A 27 -22.84 -11.14 -20.97
N PHE A 28 -23.04 -10.23 -21.93
CA PHE A 28 -22.02 -9.28 -22.39
C PHE A 28 -22.35 -7.79 -22.17
N GLU A 29 -23.62 -7.38 -21.99
CA GLU A 29 -24.00 -6.03 -21.53
C GLU A 29 -24.00 -5.98 -19.99
N GLY A 30 -23.11 -5.18 -19.40
CA GLY A 30 -23.14 -4.84 -17.98
C GLY A 30 -21.88 -5.12 -17.16
N SER A 31 -20.79 -5.62 -17.76
CA SER A 31 -19.49 -5.62 -17.07
C SER A 31 -19.16 -4.19 -16.63
N TYR A 32 -18.52 -3.99 -15.47
CA TYR A 32 -17.72 -2.75 -15.28
C TYR A 32 -16.51 -2.80 -16.21
N THR A 33 -16.72 -2.82 -17.53
CA THR A 33 -15.68 -2.32 -18.41
C THR A 33 -15.54 -0.86 -18.05
N VAL A 34 -14.42 -0.49 -17.45
CA VAL A 34 -14.03 0.91 -17.38
C VAL A 34 -14.12 1.40 -18.83
N GLU A 35 -15.13 2.22 -19.14
CA GLU A 35 -15.38 2.70 -20.50
C GLU A 35 -14.09 3.39 -20.95
N ASN A 36 -13.29 2.65 -21.71
CA ASN A 36 -11.88 2.93 -22.01
C ASN A 36 -10.91 2.75 -20.83
N ALA A 37 -10.55 1.51 -20.48
CA ALA A 37 -9.37 1.23 -19.64
C ALA A 37 -8.09 1.92 -20.16
N SER A 38 -7.99 2.22 -21.45
CA SER A 38 -6.91 3.00 -22.05
C SER A 38 -6.97 4.52 -21.79
N ASN A 39 -8.06 5.07 -21.23
CA ASN A 39 -8.25 6.50 -20.93
C ASN A 39 -8.51 6.78 -19.44
N VAL A 40 -8.10 5.90 -18.51
CA VAL A 40 -8.22 6.19 -17.07
C VAL A 40 -7.30 7.36 -16.71
N SER A 41 -7.84 8.58 -16.78
CA SER A 41 -7.14 9.81 -16.43
C SER A 41 -7.23 10.01 -14.92
N ILE A 42 -6.17 9.64 -14.23
CA ILE A 42 -6.05 9.84 -12.78
C ILE A 42 -5.29 11.12 -12.53
N ASN A 43 -5.80 11.91 -11.59
CA ASN A 43 -5.10 13.10 -11.15
C ASN A 43 -3.77 12.68 -10.51
N PHE A 44 -2.68 13.35 -10.85
CA PHE A 44 -1.39 13.17 -10.19
C PHE A 44 -1.51 13.23 -8.65
N LYS A 45 -2.43 14.05 -8.13
CA LYS A 45 -2.72 14.14 -6.69
C LYS A 45 -3.25 12.84 -6.09
N ASP A 46 -4.02 12.06 -6.83
CA ASP A 46 -4.50 10.76 -6.36
C ASP A 46 -3.34 9.75 -6.33
N ILE A 47 -2.41 9.84 -7.29
CA ILE A 47 -1.20 9.02 -7.36
C ILE A 47 -0.26 9.35 -6.19
N GLU A 48 0.03 10.63 -5.93
CA GLU A 48 0.93 11.04 -4.84
C GLU A 48 0.36 10.72 -3.45
N THR A 49 -0.97 10.66 -3.33
CA THR A 49 -1.64 10.27 -2.08
C THR A 49 -1.51 8.76 -1.83
N VAL A 50 -1.65 7.94 -2.88
CA VAL A 50 -1.70 6.48 -2.72
C VAL A 50 -0.32 5.82 -2.86
N ILE A 51 0.52 6.25 -3.79
CA ILE A 51 1.85 5.66 -4.01
C ILE A 51 2.87 6.39 -3.14
N ARG A 52 2.79 6.17 -1.83
CA ARG A 52 3.66 6.78 -0.81
C ARG A 52 4.44 5.71 -0.03
N PRO A 53 5.57 6.05 0.60
CA PRO A 53 6.33 5.13 1.44
C PRO A 53 5.52 4.70 2.66
N GLU A 54 5.71 3.48 3.14
CA GLU A 54 5.10 3.02 4.38
C GLU A 54 5.67 3.75 5.60
N LYS A 55 6.99 4.00 5.60
CA LYS A 55 7.72 4.66 6.70
C LYS A 55 8.75 5.63 6.14
N ILE A 56 9.00 6.71 6.87
CA ILE A 56 10.08 7.65 6.57
C ILE A 56 10.96 7.82 7.81
N TYR A 57 12.27 7.68 7.64
CA TYR A 57 13.25 7.87 8.70
C TYR A 57 14.12 9.10 8.43
N ALA A 58 14.34 9.90 9.47
CA ALA A 58 15.38 10.91 9.50
C ALA A 58 16.66 10.29 10.06
N ASN A 59 17.77 10.36 9.32
CA ASN A 59 19.08 9.93 9.79
C ASN A 59 19.93 11.16 10.13
N TYR A 60 20.56 11.19 11.31
CA TYR A 60 21.17 12.43 11.82
C TYR A 60 22.63 12.66 11.44
N GLY A 61 23.30 11.68 10.84
CA GLY A 61 24.75 11.74 10.60
C GLY A 61 25.56 10.96 11.65
N GLY A 62 24.97 9.93 12.24
CA GLY A 62 25.53 9.13 13.34
C GLY A 62 24.66 7.90 13.62
N PRO A 63 24.72 7.32 14.84
CA PRO A 63 24.00 6.09 15.18
C PRO A 63 22.51 6.29 15.52
N PHE A 64 22.04 7.54 15.47
CA PHE A 64 20.70 7.91 15.87
C PHE A 64 19.87 8.36 14.67
N HIS A 65 18.64 7.90 14.67
CA HIS A 65 17.65 8.10 13.63
C HIS A 65 16.28 8.30 14.27
N SER A 66 15.31 8.85 13.55
CA SER A 66 13.93 8.91 14.02
C SER A 66 12.93 8.56 12.93
N LEU A 67 11.91 7.78 13.30
CA LEU A 67 10.71 7.63 12.51
C LEU A 67 10.01 8.99 12.42
N MET A 68 9.72 9.46 11.22
CA MET A 68 8.91 10.66 10.98
C MET A 68 7.43 10.29 11.10
N VAL A 69 6.69 11.08 11.89
CA VAL A 69 5.26 10.88 12.18
C VAL A 69 4.52 12.22 12.07
N GLY A 70 3.20 12.16 11.89
CA GLY A 70 2.30 13.31 11.72
C GLY A 70 2.76 14.27 10.60
N ASP A 71 2.62 15.57 10.81
CA ASP A 71 2.96 16.62 9.84
C ASP A 71 4.36 16.49 9.22
N ILE A 72 5.35 15.97 9.95
CA ILE A 72 6.73 15.87 9.44
C ILE A 72 6.82 14.80 8.36
N TYR A 73 6.09 13.69 8.52
CA TYR A 73 6.02 12.62 7.54
C TYR A 73 5.42 13.12 6.22
N ASP A 74 4.29 13.84 6.27
CA ASP A 74 3.67 14.41 5.07
C ASP A 74 4.57 15.45 4.38
N LYS A 75 5.21 16.34 5.16
CA LYS A 75 6.15 17.33 4.62
C LYS A 75 7.36 16.66 3.96
N ALA A 76 7.90 15.59 4.54
CA ALA A 76 9.00 14.86 3.95
C ALA A 76 8.60 14.15 2.66
N TRP A 77 7.40 13.58 2.60
CA TRP A 77 6.88 12.98 1.36
C TRP A 77 6.68 14.03 0.26
N MET A 78 6.07 15.16 0.58
CA MET A 78 5.90 16.26 -0.38
C MET A 78 7.23 16.81 -0.87
N GLU A 79 8.23 16.91 0.01
CA GLU A 79 9.60 17.30 -0.35
C GLU A 79 10.22 16.32 -1.36
N PHE A 80 10.07 15.01 -1.13
CA PHE A 80 10.50 14.01 -2.09
C PHE A 80 9.83 14.18 -3.47
N ILE A 81 8.51 14.39 -3.49
CA ILE A 81 7.76 14.62 -4.72
C ILE A 81 8.25 15.87 -5.46
N ASN A 82 8.57 16.94 -4.73
CA ASN A 82 9.14 18.16 -5.32
C ASN A 82 10.51 17.90 -5.94
N ILE A 83 11.40 17.19 -5.23
CA ILE A 83 12.73 16.84 -5.72
C ILE A 83 12.67 16.03 -7.01
N ILE A 84 11.83 14.98 -7.08
CA ILE A 84 11.75 14.16 -8.30
C ILE A 84 11.16 14.94 -9.48
N LYS A 85 10.20 15.86 -9.23
CA LYS A 85 9.62 16.74 -10.25
C LYS A 85 10.67 17.71 -10.79
N GLU A 86 11.41 18.38 -9.90
CA GLU A 86 12.48 19.30 -10.28
C GLU A 86 13.58 18.58 -11.06
N TYR A 87 14.02 17.42 -10.58
CA TYR A 87 14.98 16.58 -11.29
C TYR A 87 14.47 16.18 -12.69
N GLY A 88 13.16 15.91 -12.83
CA GLY A 88 12.51 15.64 -14.10
C GLY A 88 12.67 16.75 -15.14
N THR A 89 12.77 18.01 -14.70
CA THR A 89 12.92 19.19 -15.59
C THR A 89 14.35 19.49 -16.03
N LEU A 90 15.35 18.84 -15.42
CA LEU A 90 16.75 19.08 -15.73
C LEU A 90 17.09 18.58 -17.15
N LYS A 91 17.64 19.48 -17.98
CA LYS A 91 18.08 19.16 -19.35
C LYS A 91 19.29 18.23 -19.39
N ASN A 92 20.23 18.43 -18.46
CA ASN A 92 21.46 17.66 -18.36
C ASN A 92 21.44 16.93 -17.02
N LYS A 93 21.15 15.63 -17.05
CA LYS A 93 21.14 14.78 -15.86
C LYS A 93 22.50 14.12 -15.69
N ASN A 94 22.97 14.04 -14.45
CA ASN A 94 24.17 13.26 -14.14
C ASN A 94 23.91 11.77 -14.38
N PRO A 95 24.92 11.01 -14.86
CA PRO A 95 24.76 9.58 -15.10
C PRO A 95 24.54 8.83 -13.79
N VAL A 96 23.66 7.84 -13.82
CA VAL A 96 23.42 6.96 -12.66
C VAL A 96 24.62 6.02 -12.47
N LYS A 97 25.09 5.89 -11.22
CA LYS A 97 26.21 5.02 -10.85
C LYS A 97 25.71 3.83 -10.03
N ILE A 98 26.19 2.63 -10.33
CA ILE A 98 25.90 1.44 -9.52
C ILE A 98 26.97 1.31 -8.43
N VAL A 99 26.56 1.18 -7.16
CA VAL A 99 27.44 1.03 -5.99
C VAL A 99 27.12 -0.27 -5.23
N ASN A 100 28.09 -0.77 -4.44
CA ASN A 100 28.02 -2.08 -3.78
C ASN A 100 27.45 -2.04 -2.34
N ASN A 101 27.16 -3.21 -1.77
CA ASN A 101 26.54 -3.42 -0.43
C ASN A 101 27.26 -2.76 0.76
N ILE A 102 28.59 -2.69 0.74
CA ILE A 102 29.38 -2.08 1.84
C ILE A 102 29.05 -0.59 2.02
N THR A 103 28.35 0.00 1.04
CA THR A 103 27.95 1.41 1.02
C THR A 103 26.63 1.66 1.79
N TRP A 104 25.71 0.70 1.95
CA TRP A 104 24.37 0.99 2.49
C TRP A 104 24.37 1.42 3.95
N ASP A 105 25.03 0.67 4.82
CA ASP A 105 25.16 1.02 6.24
C ASP A 105 25.90 2.36 6.41
N ASN A 106 26.85 2.65 5.52
CA ASN A 106 27.52 3.95 5.46
C ASN A 106 26.61 5.08 4.96
N ILE A 107 25.67 4.78 4.05
CA ILE A 107 24.70 5.75 3.52
C ILE A 107 23.72 6.16 4.61
N ILE A 108 23.13 5.20 5.33
CA ILE A 108 22.15 5.48 6.39
C ILE A 108 22.78 6.20 7.59
N ARG A 109 24.10 6.09 7.78
CA ARG A 109 24.85 6.86 8.79
C ARG A 109 25.08 8.32 8.41
N ARG A 110 24.84 8.70 7.15
CA ARG A 110 24.95 10.10 6.72
C ARG A 110 23.65 10.83 7.00
N ARG A 111 23.75 12.15 7.22
CA ARG A 111 22.59 13.00 7.43
C ARG A 111 21.68 12.95 6.19
N SER A 112 20.54 12.28 6.31
CA SER A 112 19.71 11.89 5.17
C SER A 112 18.26 11.62 5.57
N ILE A 113 17.38 11.50 4.57
CA ILE A 113 16.02 10.98 4.75
C ILE A 113 15.90 9.66 3.99
N ARG A 114 15.42 8.61 4.65
CA ARG A 114 15.14 7.29 4.08
C ARG A 114 13.63 7.10 3.93
N TYR A 115 13.19 6.80 2.72
CA TYR A 115 11.82 6.47 2.35
C TYR A 115 11.74 4.95 2.15
N VAL A 116 10.95 4.28 2.98
CA VAL A 116 10.80 2.81 3.00
C VAL A 116 9.43 2.46 2.45
N PHE A 117 9.38 1.78 1.30
CA PHE A 117 8.11 1.32 0.72
C PHE A 117 7.71 -0.04 1.30
N ALA A 118 6.40 -0.30 1.37
CA ALA A 118 5.88 -1.53 1.99
C ALA A 118 6.23 -2.80 1.22
N SER A 119 6.40 -2.66 -0.10
CA SER A 119 6.91 -3.69 -0.97
C SER A 119 7.74 -3.08 -2.07
N ASP A 120 8.41 -3.97 -2.79
CA ASP A 120 9.17 -3.65 -3.98
C ASP A 120 8.25 -3.09 -5.07
N ILE A 121 8.54 -1.88 -5.53
CA ILE A 121 7.81 -1.23 -6.62
C ILE A 121 8.62 -1.44 -7.91
N GLU A 122 8.00 -2.02 -8.94
CA GLU A 122 8.63 -2.07 -10.26
C GLU A 122 9.00 -0.65 -10.72
N TYR A 123 10.26 -0.44 -11.09
CA TYR A 123 10.72 0.89 -11.49
C TYR A 123 9.93 1.43 -12.70
N ASP A 124 9.58 0.56 -13.66
CA ASP A 124 8.77 0.94 -14.82
C ASP A 124 7.39 1.48 -14.41
N LEU A 125 6.77 0.88 -13.38
CA LEU A 125 5.53 1.38 -12.80
C LEU A 125 5.75 2.75 -12.15
N PHE A 126 6.75 2.88 -11.26
CA PHE A 126 7.04 4.13 -10.57
C PHE A 126 7.37 5.27 -11.53
N SER A 127 8.25 5.02 -12.50
CA SER A 127 8.69 5.99 -13.50
C SER A 127 7.56 6.49 -14.37
N LYS A 128 6.61 5.64 -14.77
CA LYS A 128 5.45 6.04 -15.57
C LYS A 128 4.39 6.79 -14.76
N LEU A 129 4.24 6.48 -13.46
CA LEU A 129 3.30 7.19 -12.58
C LEU A 129 3.81 8.58 -12.18
N PHE A 130 5.12 8.72 -11.96
CA PHE A 130 5.75 9.96 -11.49
C PHE A 130 6.51 10.76 -12.57
N ASP A 131 6.55 10.26 -13.82
CA ASP A 131 7.43 10.75 -14.90
C ASP A 131 8.91 10.88 -14.50
N PHE A 132 9.35 10.00 -13.59
CA PHE A 132 10.72 9.96 -13.07
C PHE A 132 11.57 8.99 -13.89
N LYS A 133 12.40 9.53 -14.78
CA LYS A 133 13.22 8.73 -15.70
C LYS A 133 14.72 8.85 -15.42
N LEU A 134 15.34 7.68 -15.27
CA LEU A 134 16.76 7.39 -15.15
C LEU A 134 17.25 6.69 -16.42
N ASP A 135 18.50 6.96 -16.78
CA ASP A 135 19.20 6.32 -17.90
C ASP A 135 19.56 4.86 -17.59
N THR A 136 19.99 4.57 -16.37
CA THR A 136 20.31 3.23 -15.87
C THR A 136 19.44 2.93 -14.64
N PRO A 137 18.20 2.47 -14.83
CA PRO A 137 17.28 2.27 -13.71
C PRO A 137 17.49 0.95 -12.97
N PRO A 138 17.11 0.89 -11.67
CA PRO A 138 16.91 -0.39 -10.99
C PRO A 138 15.74 -1.16 -11.59
N LYS A 139 15.65 -2.47 -11.32
CA LYS A 139 14.47 -3.25 -11.70
C LYS A 139 13.31 -2.98 -10.73
N TYR A 140 13.62 -2.99 -9.44
CA TYR A 140 12.68 -2.72 -8.36
C TYR A 140 13.22 -1.65 -7.42
N ILE A 141 12.31 -0.86 -6.85
CA ILE A 141 12.58 0.15 -5.83
C ILE A 141 12.13 -0.45 -4.50
N GLY A 142 13.09 -0.74 -3.61
CA GLY A 142 12.81 -1.10 -2.22
C GLY A 142 12.82 0.14 -1.33
N ASP A 143 14.00 0.73 -1.15
CA ASP A 143 14.21 1.93 -0.36
C ASP A 143 14.83 3.05 -1.19
N ILE A 144 14.50 4.28 -0.85
CA ILE A 144 15.16 5.47 -1.39
C ILE A 144 15.76 6.26 -0.24
N VAL A 145 17.04 6.65 -0.36
CA VAL A 145 17.70 7.54 0.60
C VAL A 145 18.16 8.79 -0.12
N ILE A 146 17.81 9.97 0.41
CA ILE A 146 18.35 11.24 -0.07
C ILE A 146 19.26 11.83 0.99
N ILE A 147 20.54 11.96 0.63
CA ILE A 147 21.55 12.56 1.48
C ILE A 147 21.47 14.07 1.38
N SER A 148 21.50 14.70 2.54
CA SER A 148 21.45 16.15 2.65
C SER A 148 22.75 16.81 2.19
N GLY A 149 22.63 17.95 1.51
CA GLY A 149 23.74 18.75 1.02
C GLY A 149 23.27 19.81 0.02
N GLU A 150 24.17 20.70 -0.39
CA GLU A 150 23.90 21.69 -1.46
C GLU A 150 23.59 20.99 -2.80
N ASN A 151 24.25 19.86 -3.04
CA ASN A 151 23.96 18.94 -4.13
C ASN A 151 23.51 17.60 -3.53
N PRO A 152 22.20 17.39 -3.31
CA PRO A 152 21.71 16.16 -2.71
C PRO A 152 22.02 14.94 -3.60
N ILE A 153 22.34 13.82 -2.94
CA ILE A 153 22.59 12.56 -3.63
C ILE A 153 21.49 11.59 -3.23
N MET A 154 20.81 11.03 -4.23
CA MET A 154 19.80 10.00 -4.05
C MET A 154 20.42 8.61 -4.25
N TYR A 155 20.03 7.67 -3.41
CA TYR A 155 20.34 6.25 -3.54
C TYR A 155 19.05 5.46 -3.62
N ILE A 156 18.96 4.53 -4.57
CA ILE A 156 17.84 3.59 -4.69
C ILE A 156 18.38 2.17 -4.50
N LYS A 157 17.78 1.43 -3.57
CA LYS A 157 18.08 0.02 -3.32
C LYS A 157 17.23 -0.87 -4.23
N ASP A 158 17.90 -1.69 -5.05
CA ASP A 158 17.24 -2.77 -5.80
C ASP A 158 17.28 -4.06 -4.99
N ILE A 159 16.10 -4.51 -4.57
CA ILE A 159 15.97 -5.68 -3.70
C ILE A 159 16.35 -7.00 -4.38
N THR A 160 16.28 -7.08 -5.71
CA THR A 160 16.52 -8.33 -6.44
C THR A 160 17.99 -8.59 -6.70
N SER A 161 18.78 -7.53 -6.85
CA SER A 161 20.20 -7.60 -7.16
C SER A 161 21.09 -7.21 -5.98
N SER A 162 20.51 -6.70 -4.87
CA SER A 162 21.25 -6.02 -3.79
C SER A 162 22.16 -4.90 -4.30
N ALA A 163 21.92 -4.38 -5.51
CA ALA A 163 22.65 -3.27 -6.09
C ALA A 163 22.02 -1.95 -5.63
N TYR A 164 22.84 -0.92 -5.54
CA TYR A 164 22.37 0.42 -5.20
C TYR A 164 22.68 1.36 -6.36
N TYR A 165 21.71 2.20 -6.67
CA TYR A 165 21.77 3.15 -7.77
C TYR A 165 21.93 4.53 -7.18
N GLN A 166 23.09 5.14 -7.39
CA GLN A 166 23.41 6.49 -6.95
C GLN A 166 23.09 7.49 -8.07
N ILE A 167 22.31 8.50 -7.72
CA ILE A 167 21.93 9.61 -8.58
C ILE A 167 22.40 10.90 -7.94
N ASP A 168 23.29 11.63 -8.63
CA ASP A 168 23.64 13.00 -8.27
C ASP A 168 22.54 13.92 -8.81
N LEU A 169 21.75 14.48 -7.91
CA LEU A 169 20.62 15.32 -8.28
C LEU A 169 21.05 16.72 -8.75
N GLY A 170 22.34 17.08 -8.60
CA GLY A 170 22.84 18.42 -8.82
C GLY A 170 22.25 19.41 -7.81
N TYR A 171 22.28 20.70 -8.15
CA TYR A 171 21.68 21.73 -7.31
C TYR A 171 20.16 21.73 -7.48
N ILE A 172 19.46 21.29 -6.45
CA ILE A 172 18.00 21.32 -6.35
C ILE A 172 17.65 21.99 -5.01
N PRO A 173 16.97 23.15 -5.01
CA PRO A 173 16.45 23.75 -3.78
C PRO A 173 15.63 22.72 -2.99
N ASN A 174 16.01 22.48 -1.74
CA ASN A 174 15.37 21.47 -0.93
C ASN A 174 15.35 21.84 0.56
N ASN A 175 14.43 21.23 1.29
CA ASN A 175 14.22 21.40 2.72
C ASN A 175 14.72 20.21 3.56
N ILE A 176 15.53 19.31 2.98
CA ILE A 176 15.95 18.07 3.65
C ILE A 176 16.61 18.35 5.00
N ASN A 177 17.57 19.28 5.06
CA ASN A 177 18.23 19.65 6.32
C ASN A 177 17.24 20.18 7.37
N THR A 178 16.28 20.99 6.95
CA THR A 178 15.25 21.58 7.82
C THR A 178 14.32 20.50 8.37
N LEU A 179 13.91 19.54 7.53
CA LEU A 179 13.07 18.42 7.93
C LEU A 179 13.79 17.48 8.90
N ILE A 180 15.06 17.17 8.64
CA ILE A 180 15.87 16.36 9.57
C ILE A 180 16.01 17.09 10.92
N ALA A 181 16.29 18.39 10.91
CA ALA A 181 16.39 19.18 12.14
C ALA A 181 15.05 19.33 12.88
N ALA A 182 13.92 19.35 12.15
CA ALA A 182 12.60 19.34 12.75
C ALA A 182 12.30 17.97 13.39
N ALA A 183 12.63 16.87 12.71
CA ALA A 183 12.48 15.52 13.26
C ALA A 183 13.31 15.35 14.53
N GLU A 184 14.55 15.84 14.56
CA GLU A 184 15.45 15.82 15.73
C GLU A 184 14.89 16.59 16.95
N LYS A 185 14.05 17.62 16.71
CA LYS A 185 13.41 18.39 17.78
C LYS A 185 12.07 17.83 18.24
N VAL A 186 11.28 17.30 17.30
CA VAL A 186 9.89 16.86 17.54
C VAL A 186 9.85 15.41 18.01
N ASN A 187 10.72 14.57 17.48
CA ASN A 187 10.76 13.15 17.80
C ASN A 187 11.96 12.88 18.72
N SER A 188 11.67 12.67 20.00
CA SER A 188 12.67 12.19 20.97
C SER A 188 13.05 10.72 20.75
N ILE A 189 12.50 10.08 19.70
CA ILE A 189 12.73 8.66 19.41
C ILE A 189 14.01 8.45 18.65
N ASN A 190 15.07 8.25 19.42
CA ASN A 190 16.30 7.72 18.87
C ASN A 190 16.11 6.23 18.59
N TYR A 191 15.98 5.91 17.32
CA TYR A 191 16.27 4.58 16.81
C TYR A 191 17.76 4.48 16.56
N SER A 192 18.30 3.29 16.77
CA SER A 192 19.61 2.89 16.28
C SER A 192 19.44 1.60 15.50
N THR A 193 20.28 1.38 14.50
CA THR A 193 20.23 0.12 13.74
C THR A 193 20.78 -1.02 14.58
N SER A 194 20.31 -2.24 14.33
CA SER A 194 20.84 -3.44 14.98
C SER A 194 22.37 -3.58 14.77
N TYR A 195 22.89 -3.11 13.63
CA TYR A 195 24.33 -3.03 13.37
C TYR A 195 25.07 -2.07 14.29
N GLU A 196 24.52 -0.88 14.53
CA GLU A 196 25.09 0.10 15.46
C GLU A 196 25.06 -0.39 16.91
N LEU A 197 24.07 -1.24 17.24
CA LEU A 197 23.94 -1.88 18.55
C LEU A 197 24.72 -3.20 18.70
N GLY A 198 25.29 -3.73 17.61
CA GLY A 198 26.08 -4.96 17.63
C GLY A 198 25.26 -6.27 17.61
N PHE A 199 24.01 -6.25 17.17
CA PHE A 199 23.10 -7.42 17.14
C PHE A 199 23.11 -8.24 15.83
N ASN A 200 24.17 -8.12 15.02
CA ASN A 200 24.23 -8.59 13.63
C ASN A 200 24.05 -10.12 13.43
N ASP A 201 24.29 -10.92 14.47
CA ASP A 201 24.25 -12.38 14.36
C ASP A 201 22.83 -12.96 14.45
N LYS A 202 21.89 -12.19 15.04
CA LYS A 202 20.50 -12.63 15.25
C LYS A 202 19.47 -11.70 14.64
N ILE A 203 19.86 -10.48 14.28
CA ILE A 203 18.97 -9.45 13.74
C ILE A 203 19.62 -8.89 12.48
N ARG A 204 18.81 -8.72 11.42
CA ARG A 204 19.25 -8.06 10.18
C ARG A 204 19.81 -6.68 10.48
N SER A 205 20.99 -6.37 9.93
CA SER A 205 21.83 -5.21 10.28
C SER A 205 21.15 -3.85 10.15
N ASP A 206 20.14 -3.73 9.28
CA ASP A 206 19.44 -2.49 8.96
C ASP A 206 18.09 -2.32 9.68
N VAL A 207 17.79 -3.19 10.66
CA VAL A 207 16.59 -3.09 11.51
C VAL A 207 16.75 -1.95 12.49
N TYR A 208 15.80 -1.01 12.50
CA TYR A 208 15.76 0.09 13.45
C TYR A 208 15.17 -0.37 14.79
N ILE A 209 15.91 -0.14 15.87
CA ILE A 209 15.54 -0.49 17.24
C ILE A 209 15.50 0.81 18.06
N PRO A 210 14.39 1.14 18.73
CA PRO A 210 14.33 2.32 19.60
C PRO A 210 15.23 2.10 20.83
N VAL A 211 16.15 3.02 21.11
CA VAL A 211 17.17 2.84 22.15
C VAL A 211 16.89 3.61 23.45
N ASP A 212 16.32 4.79 23.35
CA ASP A 212 15.71 5.52 24.47
C ASP A 212 14.20 5.37 24.30
N THR A 213 13.40 5.13 25.34
CA THR A 213 11.92 5.23 25.22
C THR A 213 11.25 6.07 26.29
N THR A 214 12.05 6.72 27.13
CA THR A 214 11.59 7.37 28.36
C THR A 214 10.70 8.60 28.12
N GLY A 215 10.57 9.06 26.88
CA GLY A 215 9.72 10.18 26.47
C GLY A 215 8.61 9.85 25.47
N PHE A 216 8.38 8.58 25.10
CA PHE A 216 7.46 8.28 24.00
C PHE A 216 6.04 8.31 24.42
N LYS A 217 5.24 8.96 23.58
CA LYS A 217 3.84 9.07 23.80
C LYS A 217 3.17 9.15 22.44
N TYR A 218 2.65 8.01 22.02
CA TYR A 218 1.84 7.90 20.83
C TYR A 218 0.38 8.09 21.18
N ASP A 219 -0.37 8.68 20.26
CA ASP A 219 -1.78 8.87 20.45
C ASP A 219 -2.49 7.52 20.41
N LEU A 220 -3.45 7.32 21.31
CA LEU A 220 -4.33 6.17 21.22
C LEU A 220 -5.25 6.37 20.04
N VAL A 221 -5.52 5.28 19.32
CA VAL A 221 -6.42 5.33 18.18
C VAL A 221 -7.62 4.46 18.46
N ARG A 222 -8.80 4.96 18.09
CA ARG A 222 -9.99 4.13 17.98
C ARG A 222 -10.52 4.12 16.56
N PHE A 223 -10.86 2.92 16.10
CA PHE A 223 -11.56 2.74 14.85
C PHE A 223 -13.06 2.62 15.11
N TYR A 224 -13.83 3.27 14.26
CA TYR A 224 -15.28 3.11 14.21
C TYR A 224 -15.70 2.69 12.81
N GLY A 225 -16.78 1.91 12.74
CA GLY A 225 -17.44 1.64 11.48
C GLY A 225 -17.94 2.93 10.84
N ARG A 226 -17.64 3.12 9.56
CA ARG A 226 -18.19 4.22 8.76
C ARG A 226 -19.41 3.73 8.02
N THR A 227 -20.59 4.21 8.40
CA THR A 227 -21.81 3.96 7.63
C THR A 227 -21.88 4.95 6.47
N GLU A 228 -21.79 4.44 5.25
CA GLU A 228 -22.04 5.23 4.05
C GLU A 228 -23.47 4.95 3.55
N ARG A 229 -24.36 5.92 3.72
CA ARG A 229 -25.70 5.85 3.12
C ARG A 229 -25.56 5.70 1.61
N ASP A 230 -26.30 4.76 1.04
CA ASP A 230 -26.37 4.52 -0.40
C ASP A 230 -25.06 4.07 -1.07
N ILE A 231 -24.07 3.58 -0.31
CA ILE A 231 -22.81 3.09 -0.89
C ILE A 231 -23.03 2.03 -1.97
N GLN A 232 -24.06 1.19 -1.79
CA GLN A 232 -24.44 0.17 -2.76
C GLN A 232 -24.77 0.74 -4.14
N LYS A 233 -25.35 1.96 -4.21
CA LYS A 233 -25.69 2.60 -5.48
C LYS A 233 -24.46 2.97 -6.32
N ARG A 234 -23.25 2.97 -5.73
CA ARG A 234 -21.99 3.21 -6.45
C ARG A 234 -21.49 1.97 -7.18
N PHE A 235 -21.90 0.78 -6.74
CA PHE A 235 -21.46 -0.52 -7.29
C PHE A 235 -22.42 -1.13 -8.32
N PHE A 236 -23.58 -0.50 -8.56
CA PHE A 236 -24.56 -0.99 -9.53
C PHE A 236 -25.02 0.16 -10.42
N LEU A 237 -24.91 -0.02 -11.74
CA LEU A 237 -25.32 0.98 -12.73
C LEU A 237 -26.85 1.20 -12.72
N ASP A 238 -27.61 0.13 -12.56
CA ASP A 238 -29.06 0.17 -12.42
C ASP A 238 -29.46 -0.54 -11.12
N PHE A 239 -29.82 0.24 -10.12
CA PHE A 239 -30.24 -0.29 -8.83
C PHE A 239 -31.65 -0.90 -8.85
N SER A 240 -32.46 -0.65 -9.89
CA SER A 240 -33.84 -1.14 -9.97
C SER A 240 -33.95 -2.66 -10.13
N ILE A 241 -32.87 -3.30 -10.62
CA ILE A 241 -32.77 -4.75 -10.81
C ILE A 241 -31.98 -5.44 -9.68
N VAL A 242 -31.52 -4.67 -8.68
CA VAL A 242 -30.71 -5.18 -7.57
C VAL A 242 -31.61 -5.77 -6.50
N ARG A 243 -31.29 -7.00 -6.08
CA ARG A 243 -31.91 -7.69 -4.95
C ARG A 243 -31.08 -7.47 -3.70
N GLU A 244 -31.76 -7.26 -2.58
CA GLU A 244 -31.17 -7.20 -1.24
C GLU A 244 -31.51 -8.48 -0.47
N ILE A 245 -30.52 -9.07 0.19
CA ILE A 245 -30.63 -10.28 0.99
C ILE A 245 -29.92 -10.03 2.32
N GLU A 246 -30.66 -10.11 3.42
CA GLU A 246 -30.12 -10.03 4.77
C GLU A 246 -29.91 -11.45 5.33
N GLN A 247 -28.73 -11.70 5.89
CA GLN A 247 -28.38 -12.98 6.52
C GLN A 247 -28.55 -12.91 8.05
N GLU A 248 -28.65 -14.07 8.69
CA GLU A 248 -28.85 -14.17 10.15
C GLU A 248 -27.73 -13.50 10.98
N ASP A 249 -26.51 -13.43 10.43
CA ASP A 249 -25.36 -12.80 11.06
C ASP A 249 -25.34 -11.26 10.89
N GLY A 250 -26.36 -10.68 10.24
CA GLY A 250 -26.46 -9.25 9.94
C GLY A 250 -25.71 -8.81 8.69
N THR A 251 -25.16 -9.76 7.91
CA THR A 251 -24.55 -9.46 6.62
C THR A 251 -25.62 -9.09 5.60
N ILE A 252 -25.44 -7.98 4.89
CA ILE A 252 -26.34 -7.53 3.82
C ILE A 252 -25.67 -7.78 2.47
N ILE A 253 -26.39 -8.44 1.56
CA ILE A 253 -25.92 -8.77 0.21
C ILE A 253 -26.82 -8.07 -0.81
N TYR A 254 -26.20 -7.29 -1.70
CA TYR A 254 -26.82 -6.73 -2.89
C TYR A 254 -26.35 -7.49 -4.12
N THR A 255 -27.26 -7.86 -5.03
CA THR A 255 -26.87 -8.52 -6.29
C THR A 255 -27.86 -8.30 -7.42
N ASP A 256 -27.35 -8.13 -8.64
CA ASP A 256 -28.12 -8.13 -9.89
C ASP A 256 -28.05 -9.49 -10.63
N GLY A 257 -27.40 -10.49 -10.02
CA GLY A 257 -27.13 -11.81 -10.60
C GLY A 257 -25.78 -11.95 -11.29
N LYS A 258 -25.07 -10.85 -11.59
CA LYS A 258 -23.69 -10.86 -12.13
C LYS A 258 -22.69 -10.26 -11.14
N LYS A 259 -23.10 -9.19 -10.48
CA LYS A 259 -22.34 -8.48 -9.47
C LYS A 259 -22.91 -8.80 -8.11
N GLY A 260 -22.03 -8.95 -7.14
CA GLY A 260 -22.37 -9.13 -5.74
C GLY A 260 -21.64 -8.10 -4.90
N LEU A 261 -22.36 -7.43 -4.02
CA LEU A 261 -21.80 -6.56 -3.00
C LEU A 261 -22.26 -7.08 -1.65
N ARG A 262 -21.31 -7.47 -0.79
CA ARG A 262 -21.56 -7.91 0.58
C ARG A 262 -21.03 -6.88 1.55
N ILE A 263 -21.84 -6.51 2.53
CA ILE A 263 -21.50 -5.59 3.60
C ILE A 263 -21.66 -6.35 4.92
N TYR A 264 -20.54 -6.54 5.62
CA TYR A 264 -20.51 -7.23 6.91
C TYR A 264 -20.82 -6.27 8.06
N PRO A 265 -21.36 -6.75 9.19
CA PRO A 265 -21.67 -5.92 10.37
C PRO A 265 -20.47 -5.14 10.91
N TYR A 266 -19.26 -5.69 10.77
CA TYR A 266 -18.01 -5.06 11.18
C TYR A 266 -17.43 -4.07 10.14
N ASN A 267 -18.27 -3.61 9.20
CA ASN A 267 -17.96 -2.59 8.19
C ASN A 267 -16.82 -3.00 7.25
N LYS A 268 -16.84 -4.26 6.82
CA LYS A 268 -16.07 -4.72 5.66
C LYS A 268 -17.01 -4.81 4.47
N LEU A 269 -16.51 -4.40 3.33
CA LEU A 269 -17.17 -4.48 2.04
C LEU A 269 -16.43 -5.50 1.17
N GLU A 270 -17.18 -6.38 0.52
CA GLU A 270 -16.66 -7.31 -0.48
C GLU A 270 -17.52 -7.22 -1.74
N PHE A 271 -16.92 -6.80 -2.84
CA PHE A 271 -17.54 -6.72 -4.15
C PHE A 271 -16.94 -7.78 -5.07
N ASN A 272 -17.78 -8.40 -5.88
CA ASN A 272 -17.40 -9.30 -6.96
C ASN A 272 -18.16 -8.95 -8.25
N ASP A 273 -17.48 -9.10 -9.39
CA ASP A 273 -18.09 -9.01 -10.71
C ASP A 273 -17.71 -10.27 -11.51
N SER A 274 -18.71 -11.11 -11.80
CA SER A 274 -18.50 -12.33 -12.61
C SER A 274 -18.40 -12.04 -14.11
N SER A 275 -18.51 -10.78 -14.52
CA SER A 275 -18.47 -10.42 -15.93
C SER A 275 -17.05 -10.54 -16.49
N PHE A 276 -16.95 -11.04 -17.73
CA PHE A 276 -15.67 -11.19 -18.40
C PHE A 276 -15.13 -9.83 -18.87
N GLY A 277 -13.85 -9.58 -18.62
CA GLY A 277 -13.11 -8.53 -19.33
C GLY A 277 -12.61 -9.04 -20.69
N TYR A 278 -12.25 -8.10 -21.55
CA TYR A 278 -11.99 -8.34 -22.97
C TYR A 278 -10.53 -8.21 -23.36
N ARG A 279 -9.77 -7.35 -22.66
CA ARG A 279 -8.39 -6.99 -23.04
C ARG A 279 -7.46 -7.00 -21.85
N ASN A 280 -6.31 -7.65 -22.01
CA ASN A 280 -5.24 -7.53 -21.00
C ASN A 280 -4.82 -6.07 -20.90
N VAL A 281 -4.61 -5.60 -19.67
CA VAL A 281 -4.07 -4.29 -19.38
C VAL A 281 -2.64 -4.41 -18.87
N ASP A 282 -1.82 -3.40 -19.12
CA ASP A 282 -0.49 -3.30 -18.51
C ASP A 282 -0.61 -2.91 -17.02
N ILE A 283 0.50 -3.09 -16.29
CA ILE A 283 0.57 -2.86 -14.84
C ILE A 283 0.22 -1.41 -14.45
N VAL A 284 0.60 -0.42 -15.25
CA VAL A 284 0.30 0.99 -14.97
C VAL A 284 -1.18 1.26 -15.11
N THR A 285 -1.78 0.73 -16.17
CA THR A 285 -3.23 0.79 -16.38
C THR A 285 -3.98 0.08 -15.26
N ALA A 286 -3.53 -1.10 -14.80
CA ALA A 286 -4.13 -1.81 -13.68
C ALA A 286 -4.08 -1.00 -12.36
N VAL A 287 -2.93 -0.42 -12.02
CA VAL A 287 -2.80 0.43 -10.82
C VAL A 287 -3.68 1.67 -10.92
N LYS A 288 -3.79 2.28 -12.11
CA LYS A 288 -4.72 3.37 -12.33
C LYS A 288 -6.17 2.91 -12.11
N MET A 289 -6.60 1.85 -12.78
CA MET A 289 -7.95 1.30 -12.59
C MET A 289 -8.27 1.05 -11.11
N ALA A 290 -7.32 0.50 -10.34
CA ALA A 290 -7.47 0.31 -8.89
C ALA A 290 -7.70 1.64 -8.14
N ILE A 291 -6.85 2.65 -8.34
CA ILE A 291 -6.97 3.95 -7.68
C ILE A 291 -8.29 4.63 -8.04
N GLN A 292 -8.67 4.61 -9.32
CA GLN A 292 -9.93 5.18 -9.78
C GLN A 292 -11.13 4.43 -9.16
N PHE A 293 -11.08 3.10 -9.10
CA PHE A 293 -12.14 2.30 -8.49
C PHE A 293 -12.29 2.63 -6.99
N ILE A 294 -11.18 2.75 -6.25
CA ILE A 294 -11.18 3.17 -4.84
C ILE A 294 -11.87 4.53 -4.67
N LYS A 295 -11.49 5.49 -5.53
CA LYS A 295 -12.04 6.85 -5.51
C LYS A 295 -13.55 6.85 -5.73
N ASP A 296 -14.04 6.10 -6.72
CA ASP A 296 -15.45 6.08 -7.10
C ASP A 296 -16.34 5.29 -6.12
N HIS A 297 -15.76 4.31 -5.39
CA HIS A 297 -16.52 3.34 -4.58
C HIS A 297 -16.32 3.46 -3.06
N GLY A 298 -15.75 4.56 -2.59
CA GLY A 298 -15.57 4.85 -1.16
C GLY A 298 -14.64 6.02 -0.87
N GLY A 299 -14.01 6.59 -1.90
CA GLY A 299 -13.04 7.67 -1.76
C GLY A 299 -11.65 7.16 -1.42
N ILE A 300 -10.65 8.01 -1.59
CA ILE A 300 -9.28 7.76 -1.17
C ILE A 300 -9.16 8.24 0.29
N ASP A 301 -9.07 7.30 1.23
CA ASP A 301 -8.91 7.65 2.65
C ASP A 301 -7.52 8.23 2.91
N GLU A 302 -7.44 9.25 3.76
CA GLU A 302 -6.17 9.76 4.25
C GLU A 302 -5.42 8.67 5.01
N GLY A 303 -4.15 8.45 4.65
CA GLY A 303 -3.33 7.38 5.21
C GLY A 303 -3.32 6.09 4.40
N ILE A 304 -4.07 6.00 3.29
CA ILE A 304 -3.92 4.86 2.38
C ILE A 304 -2.54 4.87 1.69
N TYR A 305 -1.91 3.70 1.55
CA TYR A 305 -0.69 3.58 0.76
C TYR A 305 -0.66 2.29 -0.07
N PHE A 306 0.02 2.33 -1.20
CA PHE A 306 0.27 1.17 -2.05
C PHE A 306 1.15 0.17 -1.31
N LYS A 307 0.62 -1.03 -1.07
CA LYS A 307 1.29 -2.03 -0.25
C LYS A 307 1.95 -3.12 -1.06
N SER A 308 1.30 -3.63 -2.11
CA SER A 308 1.92 -4.60 -3.02
C SER A 308 1.11 -4.81 -4.30
N ILE A 309 1.77 -5.40 -5.29
CA ILE A 309 1.13 -5.94 -6.49
C ILE A 309 1.70 -7.33 -6.78
N LYS A 310 0.80 -8.31 -7.02
CA LYS A 310 1.17 -9.64 -7.51
C LYS A 310 0.59 -9.85 -8.89
N THR A 311 1.45 -10.18 -9.85
CA THR A 311 1.06 -10.47 -11.22
C THR A 311 0.98 -11.98 -11.43
N LEU A 312 -0.20 -12.48 -11.77
CA LEU A 312 -0.43 -13.89 -12.09
C LEU A 312 -0.69 -14.00 -13.59
N LYS A 313 0.14 -14.80 -14.28
CA LYS A 313 -0.02 -15.09 -15.70
C LYS A 313 -0.45 -16.55 -15.84
N LYS A 314 -1.67 -16.77 -16.34
CA LYS A 314 -2.20 -18.10 -16.64
C LYS A 314 -2.70 -18.13 -18.07
N ASP A 315 -2.10 -18.98 -18.90
CA ASP A 315 -2.35 -19.03 -20.35
C ASP A 315 -2.16 -17.65 -21.00
N GLN A 316 -3.21 -17.08 -21.59
CA GLN A 316 -3.22 -15.74 -22.18
C GLN A 316 -3.80 -14.66 -21.26
N LYS A 317 -4.15 -15.01 -20.01
CA LYS A 317 -4.79 -14.13 -19.03
C LYS A 317 -3.74 -13.55 -18.09
N ILE A 318 -3.75 -12.24 -17.93
CA ILE A 318 -2.97 -11.53 -16.91
C ILE A 318 -3.93 -11.05 -15.82
N GLU A 319 -3.64 -11.45 -14.58
CA GLU A 319 -4.35 -10.99 -13.39
C GLU A 319 -3.39 -10.20 -12.49
N TYR A 320 -3.89 -9.12 -11.91
CA TYR A 320 -3.18 -8.31 -10.92
C TYR A 320 -3.94 -8.32 -9.61
N ASN A 321 -3.27 -8.74 -8.54
CA ASN A 321 -3.76 -8.59 -7.16
C ASN A 321 -3.02 -7.42 -6.53
N ILE A 322 -3.73 -6.32 -6.28
CA ILE A 322 -3.19 -5.08 -5.74
C ILE A 322 -3.70 -4.92 -4.32
N ALA A 323 -2.78 -4.72 -3.38
CA ALA A 323 -3.09 -4.48 -1.98
C ALA A 323 -2.71 -3.05 -1.59
N PHE A 324 -3.55 -2.43 -0.78
CA PHE A 324 -3.30 -1.14 -0.14
C PHE A 324 -3.31 -1.30 1.38
N GLY A 325 -2.32 -0.71 2.02
CA GLY A 325 -2.21 -0.58 3.46
C GLY A 325 -2.87 0.70 3.94
N TYR A 326 -2.86 0.88 5.25
CA TYR A 326 -3.36 2.07 5.91
C TYR A 326 -2.37 2.48 7.00
N GLU A 327 -2.07 3.76 7.12
CA GLU A 327 -1.24 4.33 8.18
C GLU A 327 -2.01 5.43 8.91
N ILE A 328 -1.61 5.68 10.15
CA ILE A 328 -2.10 6.78 10.95
C ILE A 328 -0.89 7.58 11.41
N GLU A 329 -0.79 8.82 10.92
CA GLU A 329 0.28 9.76 11.25
C GLU A 329 1.70 9.15 11.05
N GLY A 330 1.92 8.40 9.98
CA GLY A 330 3.18 7.74 9.63
C GLY A 330 3.40 6.38 10.32
N ILE A 331 2.42 5.84 11.04
CA ILE A 331 2.49 4.54 11.71
C ILE A 331 1.56 3.54 11.00
N PRO A 332 2.10 2.44 10.44
CA PRO A 332 1.28 1.45 9.74
C PRO A 332 0.24 0.79 10.63
N VAL A 333 -0.92 0.49 10.04
CA VAL A 333 -1.97 -0.32 10.66
C VAL A 333 -1.84 -1.75 10.15
N TYR A 334 -1.52 -2.64 11.08
CA TYR A 334 -1.48 -4.08 10.82
C TYR A 334 -2.85 -4.69 11.13
N MET A 335 -3.41 -5.38 10.14
CA MET A 335 -4.66 -6.11 10.25
C MET A 335 -4.35 -7.61 10.31
N SER A 336 -4.97 -8.33 11.24
CA SER A 336 -4.80 -9.78 11.35
C SER A 336 -5.32 -10.53 10.12
N ASN A 337 -6.34 -9.97 9.46
CA ASN A 337 -7.04 -10.61 8.35
C ASN A 337 -7.02 -9.71 7.10
N GLY A 338 -6.00 -9.90 6.25
CA GLY A 338 -5.91 -9.24 4.94
C GLY A 338 -5.36 -7.81 4.98
N ASN A 339 -5.61 -7.03 3.92
CA ASN A 339 -5.16 -5.65 3.82
C ASN A 339 -6.33 -4.66 4.00
N TYR A 340 -6.02 -3.36 4.04
CA TYR A 340 -7.05 -2.32 4.16
C TYR A 340 -7.96 -2.31 2.93
N ILE A 341 -7.34 -2.43 1.75
CA ILE A 341 -8.04 -2.67 0.48
C ILE A 341 -7.28 -3.75 -0.31
N ASP A 342 -8.02 -4.71 -0.86
CA ASP A 342 -7.50 -5.71 -1.79
C ASP A 342 -8.32 -5.65 -3.08
N ILE A 343 -7.66 -5.56 -4.23
CA ILE A 343 -8.29 -5.45 -5.54
C ILE A 343 -7.71 -6.51 -6.48
N LYS A 344 -8.59 -7.25 -7.13
CA LYS A 344 -8.22 -8.19 -8.20
C LYS A 344 -8.71 -7.67 -9.53
N ILE A 345 -7.76 -7.50 -10.45
CA ILE A 345 -8.03 -7.05 -11.81
C ILE A 345 -7.71 -8.19 -12.75
N SER A 346 -8.63 -8.46 -13.66
CA SER A 346 -8.43 -9.37 -14.78
C SER A 346 -8.85 -8.66 -16.05
N TYR A 347 -8.00 -8.71 -17.07
CA TYR A 347 -8.24 -7.95 -18.29
C TYR A 347 -8.50 -6.47 -17.94
N ASP A 348 -9.57 -5.88 -18.49
CA ASP A 348 -10.03 -4.52 -18.26
C ASP A 348 -11.22 -4.46 -17.27
N ASN A 349 -11.35 -5.44 -16.37
CA ASN A 349 -12.40 -5.50 -15.36
C ASN A 349 -11.87 -5.72 -13.93
N ILE A 350 -12.52 -5.08 -12.95
CA ILE A 350 -12.32 -5.31 -11.51
C ILE A 350 -13.16 -6.52 -11.12
N GLN A 351 -12.52 -7.65 -10.81
CA GLN A 351 -13.20 -8.91 -10.50
C GLN A 351 -13.58 -9.01 -9.03
N GLU A 352 -12.68 -8.56 -8.15
CA GLU A 352 -12.87 -8.60 -6.71
C GLU A 352 -12.37 -7.29 -6.10
N TYR A 353 -13.10 -6.76 -5.13
CA TYR A 353 -12.73 -5.57 -4.38
C TYR A 353 -13.16 -5.74 -2.93
N ASN A 354 -12.19 -5.77 -2.03
CA ASN A 354 -12.42 -5.86 -0.60
C ASN A 354 -11.92 -4.57 0.06
N ARG A 355 -12.72 -3.98 0.94
CA ARG A 355 -12.35 -2.75 1.66
C ARG A 355 -12.89 -2.74 3.08
N TRP A 356 -12.09 -2.22 4.00
CA TRP A 356 -12.58 -1.80 5.31
C TRP A 356 -13.16 -0.37 5.24
N LEU A 357 -14.40 -0.20 5.68
CA LEU A 357 -15.06 1.09 5.81
C LEU A 357 -14.93 1.57 7.25
N LYS A 358 -13.75 2.07 7.60
CA LYS A 358 -13.49 2.55 8.97
C LYS A 358 -13.11 4.02 8.99
N SER A 359 -13.50 4.68 10.07
CA SER A 359 -13.04 6.01 10.44
C SER A 359 -12.14 5.91 11.65
N VAL A 360 -11.10 6.73 11.67
CA VAL A 360 -10.13 6.81 12.76
C VAL A 360 -10.38 8.04 13.59
N GLU A 361 -10.45 7.86 14.91
CA GLU A 361 -10.34 8.93 15.88
C GLU A 361 -8.99 8.81 16.59
N VAL A 362 -8.17 9.84 16.45
CA VAL A 362 -6.94 10.01 17.22
C VAL A 362 -7.32 10.59 18.58
N ILE A 363 -7.32 9.74 19.60
CA ILE A 363 -7.51 10.14 20.99
C ILE A 363 -6.19 10.77 21.42
N LYS A 364 -6.21 12.07 21.75
CA LYS A 364 -5.05 12.84 22.25
C LYS A 364 -4.60 12.41 23.67
N GLN A 365 -4.67 11.12 23.94
CA GLN A 365 -4.12 10.46 25.09
C GLN A 365 -2.87 9.73 24.64
N LYS A 366 -1.79 10.03 25.35
CA LYS A 366 -0.44 9.82 24.89
C LYS A 366 0.19 8.69 25.71
N VAL A 367 0.49 7.55 25.09
CA VAL A 367 0.88 6.30 25.78
C VAL A 367 2.35 5.96 25.59
N ALA A 368 3.00 5.61 26.71
CA ALA A 368 4.38 5.18 26.73
C ALA A 368 4.59 3.86 26.02
N VAL A 369 5.66 3.80 25.23
CA VAL A 369 6.06 2.61 24.49
C VAL A 369 7.27 1.97 25.15
N VAL A 370 7.18 0.66 25.38
CA VAL A 370 8.28 -0.16 25.85
C VAL A 370 9.37 -0.25 24.78
N ASN A 371 10.62 -0.34 25.22
CA ASN A 371 11.76 -0.53 24.32
C ASN A 371 11.58 -1.79 23.46
N GLY A 372 11.91 -1.68 22.16
CA GLY A 372 11.86 -2.78 21.21
C GLY A 372 12.75 -3.97 21.58
N ILE A 373 13.85 -3.75 22.30
CA ILE A 373 14.69 -4.82 22.87
C ILE A 373 13.88 -5.65 23.87
N LYS A 374 13.09 -5.02 24.74
CA LYS A 374 12.21 -5.72 25.67
C LYS A 374 11.14 -6.54 24.94
N ALA A 375 10.64 -6.03 23.81
CA ALA A 375 9.71 -6.78 22.97
C ALA A 375 10.38 -8.00 22.32
N ILE A 376 11.60 -7.84 21.80
CA ILE A 376 12.41 -8.96 21.28
C ILE A 376 12.67 -10.01 22.36
N ASP A 377 13.05 -9.60 23.57
CA ASP A 377 13.23 -10.50 24.71
C ASP A 377 11.94 -11.26 25.02
N THR A 378 10.79 -10.59 24.95
CA THR A 378 9.47 -11.21 25.17
C THR A 378 9.19 -12.30 24.12
N VAL A 379 9.53 -12.07 22.85
CA VAL A 379 9.42 -13.10 21.81
C VAL A 379 10.32 -14.29 22.14
N TYR A 380 11.61 -14.08 22.46
CA TYR A 380 12.52 -15.18 22.78
C TYR A 380 12.15 -15.95 24.06
N GLN A 381 11.42 -15.33 24.99
CA GLN A 381 10.87 -16.00 26.18
C GLN A 381 9.70 -16.94 25.86
N HIS A 382 8.89 -16.64 24.84
CA HIS A 382 7.72 -17.45 24.46
C HIS A 382 8.02 -18.41 23.30
N VAL A 383 8.93 -18.01 22.41
CA VAL A 383 9.33 -18.74 21.21
C VAL A 383 10.85 -18.87 21.24
N HIS A 384 11.34 -19.84 22.01
CA HIS A 384 12.79 -20.09 22.16
C HIS A 384 13.49 -20.45 20.85
N THR A 385 12.73 -20.90 19.85
CA THR A 385 13.21 -21.26 18.50
C THR A 385 13.00 -20.13 17.49
N ALA A 386 12.73 -18.89 17.94
CA ALA A 386 12.63 -17.78 17.02
C ALA A 386 13.94 -17.64 16.24
N ASP A 387 13.83 -17.68 14.92
CA ASP A 387 14.96 -17.57 14.00
C ASP A 387 15.49 -16.13 13.94
N PHE A 388 16.38 -15.88 12.98
CA PHE A 388 16.87 -14.57 12.62
C PHE A 388 15.74 -13.55 12.44
N ILE A 389 15.81 -12.44 13.19
CA ILE A 389 14.85 -11.34 13.12
C ILE A 389 15.16 -10.53 11.87
N SER A 390 14.21 -10.54 10.94
CA SER A 390 14.29 -9.76 9.71
C SER A 390 13.69 -8.37 9.89
N ASN A 391 12.79 -8.15 10.85
CA ASN A 391 12.12 -6.86 10.98
C ASN A 391 11.61 -6.61 12.40
N LEU A 392 11.58 -5.33 12.81
CA LEU A 392 10.96 -4.84 14.04
C LEU A 392 10.26 -3.52 13.72
N ASP A 393 8.94 -3.50 13.83
CA ASP A 393 8.13 -2.33 13.52
C ASP A 393 7.16 -2.00 14.65
N LEU A 394 6.98 -0.70 14.88
CA LEU A 394 5.87 -0.22 15.68
C LEU A 394 4.66 -0.05 14.76
N VAL A 395 3.55 -0.71 15.09
CA VAL A 395 2.32 -0.69 14.29
C VAL A 395 1.08 -0.58 15.15
N TYR A 396 0.02 -0.04 14.59
CA TYR A 396 -1.32 -0.16 15.15
C TYR A 396 -1.92 -1.51 14.76
N TYR A 397 -2.05 -2.42 15.71
CA TYR A 397 -2.75 -3.69 15.52
C TYR A 397 -4.26 -3.48 15.64
N LEU A 398 -4.96 -3.60 14.52
CA LEU A 398 -6.42 -3.54 14.48
C LEU A 398 -6.98 -4.95 14.47
N ASN A 399 -7.65 -5.33 15.56
CA ASN A 399 -8.50 -6.50 15.57
C ASN A 399 -9.85 -6.12 14.92
N PRO A 400 -10.17 -6.68 13.74
CA PRO A 400 -11.30 -6.23 12.96
C PRO A 400 -12.66 -6.51 13.60
N GLU A 401 -12.79 -7.59 14.36
CA GLU A 401 -14.04 -8.03 14.99
C GLU A 401 -14.41 -7.19 16.21
N THR A 402 -13.40 -6.79 16.97
CA THR A 402 -13.60 -6.01 18.21
C THR A 402 -13.46 -4.50 18.01
N ASN A 403 -12.98 -4.06 16.84
CA ASN A 403 -12.54 -2.68 16.56
C ASN A 403 -11.53 -2.13 17.58
N LYS A 404 -10.88 -3.01 18.36
CA LYS A 404 -9.81 -2.63 19.27
C LYS A 404 -8.55 -2.43 18.45
N CYS A 405 -7.94 -1.27 18.65
CA CYS A 405 -6.67 -0.92 18.08
C CYS A 405 -5.67 -0.76 19.22
N ASN A 406 -4.62 -1.56 19.20
CA ASN A 406 -3.54 -1.48 20.18
C ASN A 406 -2.25 -1.14 19.45
N LEU A 407 -1.39 -0.34 20.07
CA LEU A 407 -0.04 -0.14 19.58
C LEU A 407 0.79 -1.39 19.93
N VAL A 408 1.47 -1.97 18.96
CA VAL A 408 2.22 -3.22 19.13
C VAL A 408 3.56 -3.16 18.43
N TRP A 409 4.51 -3.92 18.95
CA TRP A 409 5.72 -4.33 18.25
C TRP A 409 5.40 -5.53 17.36
N LYS A 410 5.50 -5.34 16.05
CA LYS A 410 5.47 -6.39 15.03
C LYS A 410 6.90 -6.84 14.74
N ILE A 411 7.18 -8.11 15.01
CA ILE A 411 8.51 -8.70 14.86
C ILE A 411 8.43 -9.80 13.83
N ASP A 412 9.16 -9.67 12.72
CA ASP A 412 9.22 -10.73 11.71
C ASP A 412 10.49 -11.56 11.92
N SER A 413 10.35 -12.88 12.07
CA SER A 413 11.46 -13.82 12.28
C SER A 413 11.12 -15.19 11.70
N GLY A 414 12.03 -15.77 10.92
CA GLY A 414 11.84 -17.09 10.30
C GLY A 414 10.64 -17.20 9.34
N GLY A 415 10.20 -16.09 8.74
CA GLY A 415 9.00 -16.04 7.90
C GLY A 415 7.68 -16.02 8.68
N LYS A 416 7.75 -15.93 10.00
CA LYS A 416 6.61 -15.71 10.90
C LYS A 416 6.59 -14.27 11.38
N THR A 417 5.40 -13.83 11.77
CA THR A 417 5.21 -12.54 12.45
C THR A 417 4.88 -12.84 13.91
N TYR A 418 5.35 -12.00 14.82
CA TYR A 418 5.06 -12.07 16.24
C TYR A 418 4.63 -10.70 16.73
N LEU A 419 3.68 -10.67 17.65
CA LEU A 419 3.08 -9.45 18.17
C LEU A 419 3.31 -9.34 19.67
N VAL A 420 3.83 -8.19 20.09
CA VAL A 420 4.03 -7.84 21.50
C VAL A 420 3.40 -6.48 21.76
N ASP A 421 2.58 -6.38 22.80
CA ASP A 421 1.93 -5.14 23.20
C ASP A 421 2.99 -4.06 23.49
N ALA A 422 2.90 -2.93 22.80
CA ALA A 422 3.92 -1.88 22.90
C ALA A 422 3.84 -1.12 24.23
N THR A 423 2.78 -1.30 25.03
CA THR A 423 2.57 -0.52 26.25
C THR A 423 3.11 -1.19 27.51
N ASP A 424 3.07 -2.52 27.56
CA ASP A 424 3.47 -3.31 28.72
C ASP A 424 4.44 -4.46 28.40
N ALA A 425 4.77 -4.68 27.12
CA ALA A 425 5.55 -5.80 26.61
C ALA A 425 4.88 -7.17 26.82
N ARG A 426 3.54 -7.22 26.85
CA ARG A 426 2.80 -8.48 26.92
C ARG A 426 2.81 -9.21 25.57
N TRP A 427 3.08 -10.51 25.59
CA TRP A 427 2.93 -11.38 24.41
C TRP A 427 1.49 -11.38 23.89
N MET A 428 1.31 -11.15 22.58
CA MET A 428 -0.01 -11.14 21.94
C MET A 428 -0.24 -12.31 20.99
N GLY A 429 0.82 -12.95 20.49
CA GLY A 429 0.72 -14.13 19.62
C GLY A 429 1.69 -14.11 18.45
N GLU A 430 1.59 -15.17 17.65
CA GLU A 430 2.14 -15.29 16.30
C GLU A 430 1.12 -14.81 15.28
#